data_AF-A0A6P3BFU8-F1
#
_entry.id   AF-A0A6P3BFU8-F1
#
_cell.length_a   1.000
_cell.length_b   1.000
_cell.length_c   1.000
_cell.angle_alpha   90.00
_cell.angle_beta   90.00
_cell.angle_gamma   90.00
#
_symmetry.space_group_name_H-M   'P 1'
#
loop_
_entity.id
_entity.type
_entity.pdbx_description
1 polymer ?
#
loop_
_entity_poly.entity_id
_entity_poly.type
_entity_poly.pdbx_seq_one_letter_code
_entity_poly.pdbx_strand_id
1 'polypeptide(L)' 'MRAAIRTSTGSDGVLPGALRELFDEDHGNLFERIEDTVMRVAFEFSHRNQIQAARLLGISRNVLRARLIRAKEIAAVK' A
#
# COMPACT_ATOMS: atom_id res chain seq x y z
N MET A 1 -30.96 -13.06 -22.32
CA MET A 1 -30.19 -13.23 -21.07
C MET A 1 -28.94 -12.36 -21.16
N ARG A 2 -29.02 -11.08 -20.76
CA ARG A 2 -27.90 -10.14 -20.77
C ARG A 2 -27.48 -9.93 -19.32
N ALA A 3 -26.26 -10.35 -18.99
CA ALA A 3 -25.68 -10.12 -17.67
C ALA A 3 -25.64 -8.61 -17.42
N ALA A 4 -26.29 -8.17 -16.35
CA ALA A 4 -26.18 -6.81 -15.87
C ALA A 4 -24.72 -6.53 -15.54
N ILE A 5 -24.12 -5.58 -16.28
CA ILE A 5 -22.85 -4.98 -15.90
C ILE A 5 -23.09 -4.31 -14.57
N ARG A 6 -22.68 -4.97 -13.47
CA ARG A 6 -22.59 -4.32 -12.17
C ARG A 6 -21.49 -3.28 -12.27
N THR A 7 -21.85 -2.03 -12.55
CA THR A 7 -20.97 -0.90 -12.25
C THR A 7 -20.89 -0.81 -10.74
N SER A 8 -19.83 -1.37 -10.14
CA SER A 8 -19.52 -1.14 -8.74
C SER A 8 -19.16 0.34 -8.57
N THR A 9 -20.13 1.16 -8.18
CA THR A 9 -19.94 2.55 -7.71
C THR A 9 -19.35 2.56 -6.31
N GLY A 10 -18.18 1.96 -6.16
CA GLY A 10 -17.42 1.89 -4.91
C GLY A 10 -15.94 1.75 -5.21
N SER A 11 -15.10 2.22 -4.27
CA SER A 11 -13.64 2.09 -4.29
C SER A 11 -13.14 0.66 -4.54
N ASP A 12 -14.00 -0.34 -4.37
CA ASP A 12 -13.75 -1.77 -4.55
C ASP A 12 -13.16 -2.13 -5.92
N GLY A 13 -13.43 -1.34 -6.96
CA GLY A 13 -12.88 -1.56 -8.31
C GLY A 13 -11.55 -0.87 -8.59
N VAL A 14 -11.19 0.17 -7.82
CA VAL A 14 -10.06 1.06 -8.15
C VAL A 14 -8.73 0.37 -7.92
N LEU A 15 -8.54 -0.24 -6.73
CA LEU A 15 -7.29 -0.92 -6.40
C LEU A 15 -7.05 -2.15 -7.30
N PRO A 16 -8.02 -3.05 -7.55
CA PRO A 16 -7.83 -4.14 -8.49
C PRO A 16 -7.55 -3.66 -9.93
N GLY A 17 -8.09 -2.51 -10.36
CA GLY A 17 -7.77 -1.90 -11.65
C GLY A 17 -6.31 -1.48 -11.72
N ALA A 18 -5.86 -0.65 -10.77
CA ALA A 18 -4.48 -0.17 -10.70
C ALA A 18 -3.45 -1.31 -10.60
N LEU A 19 -3.77 -2.38 -9.86
CA LEU A 19 -2.88 -3.54 -9.78
C LEU A 19 -2.72 -4.26 -11.12
N ARG A 20 -3.78 -4.37 -11.94
CA ARG A 20 -3.66 -4.97 -13.28
C ARG A 20 -2.75 -4.15 -14.19
N GLU A 21 -2.90 -2.82 -14.16
CA GLU A 21 -2.01 -1.92 -14.91
C GLU A 21 -0.54 -2.10 -14.48
N LEU A 22 -0.28 -2.18 -13.16
CA LEU A 22 1.06 -2.45 -12.63
C LEU A 22 1.62 -3.83 -13.02
N PHE A 23 0.77 -4.83 -13.28
CA PHE A 23 1.19 -6.19 -13.64
C PHE A 23 1.58 -6.30 -15.12
N ASP A 24 1.02 -5.45 -15.98
CA ASP A 24 1.35 -5.40 -17.41
C ASP A 24 2.71 -4.72 -17.67
N GLU A 25 3.28 -4.05 -16.66
CA GLU A 25 4.59 -3.43 -16.73
C GLU A 25 5.68 -4.40 -16.22
N ASP A 26 6.74 -4.64 -17.01
CA ASP A 26 7.84 -5.54 -16.64
C ASP A 26 8.75 -4.90 -15.57
N HIS A 27 8.32 -5.01 -14.31
CA HIS A 27 9.03 -4.49 -13.15
C HIS A 27 9.56 -5.62 -12.27
N GLY A 28 10.88 -5.70 -12.15
CA GLY A 28 11.52 -6.46 -11.07
C GLY A 28 11.05 -5.95 -9.69
N ASN A 29 10.89 -6.88 -8.74
CA ASN A 29 10.52 -6.60 -7.35
C ASN A 29 9.16 -5.88 -7.16
N LEU A 30 8.20 -6.10 -8.07
CA LEU A 30 6.88 -5.48 -8.03
C LEU A 30 6.19 -5.56 -6.66
N PHE A 31 6.21 -6.73 -6.02
CA PHE A 31 5.59 -6.90 -4.69
C PHE A 31 6.20 -5.96 -3.65
N GLU A 32 7.53 -5.79 -3.66
CA GLU A 32 8.22 -4.89 -2.74
C GLU A 32 7.83 -3.42 -3.00
N ARG A 33 7.69 -3.02 -4.26
CA ARG A 33 7.24 -1.66 -4.63
C ARG A 33 5.81 -1.39 -4.16
N ILE A 34 4.92 -2.38 -4.30
CA ILE A 34 3.53 -2.27 -3.81
C ILE A 34 3.54 -2.11 -2.29
N GLU A 35 4.26 -2.99 -1.57
CA GLU A 35 4.37 -2.91 -0.12
C GLU A 35 4.93 -1.56 0.34
N ASP A 36 6.05 -1.10 -0.22
CA ASP A 36 6.67 0.17 0.16
C ASP A 36 5.73 1.35 -0.12
N THR A 37 4.98 1.32 -1.23
CA THR A 37 3.98 2.35 -1.55
C THR A 37 2.85 2.36 -0.52
N VAL A 38 2.30 1.21 -0.15
CA VAL A 38 1.25 1.10 0.88
C VAL A 38 1.76 1.64 2.22
N MET A 39 2.98 1.28 2.63
CA MET A 39 3.56 1.72 3.90
C MET A 39 3.79 3.24 3.91
N ARG A 40 4.35 3.81 2.84
CA ARG A 40 4.58 5.26 2.71
C ARG A 40 3.28 6.04 2.74
N VAL A 41 2.30 5.67 1.91
CA VAL A 41 1.01 6.38 1.82
C VAL A 41 0.25 6.30 3.14
N ALA A 42 0.22 5.15 3.81
CA ALA A 42 -0.40 5.03 5.13
C ALA A 42 0.32 5.89 6.18
N PHE A 43 1.65 5.96 6.13
CA PHE A 43 2.46 6.78 7.03
C PHE A 43 2.19 8.29 6.83
N GLU A 44 2.14 8.76 5.58
CA GLU A 44 1.80 10.14 5.23
C GLU A 44 0.37 10.50 5.64
N PHE A 45 -0.61 9.65 5.30
CA PHE A 45 -2.00 9.83 5.68
C PHE A 45 -2.19 9.91 7.20
N SER A 46 -1.38 9.16 7.95
CA SER A 46 -1.36 9.17 9.42
C SER A 46 -0.47 10.28 10.00
N HIS A 47 -0.22 11.36 9.27
CA HIS A 47 0.60 12.50 9.67
C HIS A 47 2.00 12.11 10.18
N ARG A 48 2.64 11.13 9.52
CA ARG A 48 3.94 10.59 9.90
C ARG A 48 3.96 9.97 11.32
N ASN A 49 2.82 9.47 11.80
CA ASN A 49 2.71 8.72 13.05
C ASN A 49 2.74 7.20 12.79
N GLN A 50 3.85 6.54 13.18
CA GLN A 50 4.03 5.10 12.94
C GLN A 50 3.00 4.22 13.66
N ILE A 51 2.54 4.63 14.85
CA ILE A 51 1.57 3.83 15.62
C ILE A 51 0.21 3.88 14.93
N GLN A 52 -0.22 5.07 14.50
CA GLN A 52 -1.49 5.23 13.80
C GLN A 52 -1.49 4.55 12.43
N ALA A 53 -0.41 4.70 11.65
CA ALA A 53 -0.28 4.03 10.35
C ALA A 53 -0.27 2.50 10.47
N ALA A 54 0.42 1.95 11.47
CA ALA A 54 0.42 0.51 11.70
C ALA A 54 -0.96 0.00 12.11
N ARG A 55 -1.67 0.76 12.95
CA ARG A 55 -3.07 0.48 13.33
C ARG A 55 -4.02 0.54 12.13
N LEU A 56 -3.86 1.54 11.25
CA LEU A 56 -4.62 1.68 10.02
C LEU A 56 -4.46 0.45 9.11
N LEU A 57 -3.23 -0.05 8.97
CA LEU A 57 -2.91 -1.20 8.13
C LEU A 57 -3.16 -2.56 8.81
N GLY A 58 -3.50 -2.60 10.10
CA GLY A 58 -3.70 -3.84 10.84
C GLY A 58 -2.42 -4.66 11.08
N ILE A 59 -1.25 -4.00 11.11
CA ILE A 59 0.06 -4.63 11.34
C ILE A 59 0.71 -4.11 12.62
N SER A 60 1.78 -4.77 13.09
CA SER A 60 2.55 -4.23 14.20
C SER A 60 3.37 -3.01 13.78
N ARG A 61 3.60 -2.08 14.72
CA ARG A 61 4.47 -0.92 14.50
C ARG A 61 5.89 -1.33 14.09
N ASN A 62 6.39 -2.46 14.56
CA ASN A 62 7.75 -2.92 14.24
C ASN A 62 7.86 -3.38 12.78
N VAL A 63 6.82 -4.03 12.24
CA VAL A 63 6.75 -4.35 10.81
C VAL A 63 6.74 -3.06 9.99
N LEU A 64 5.87 -2.09 10.33
CA LEU A 64 5.84 -0.80 9.64
C LEU A 64 7.21 -0.09 9.69
N ARG A 65 7.83 0.00 10.87
CA ARG A 65 9.13 0.67 11.04
C ARG A 65 10.22 0.02 10.19
N ALA A 66 10.31 -1.31 10.19
CA ALA A 66 11.31 -2.03 9.41
C ALA A 66 11.15 -1.73 7.90
N ARG A 67 9.91 -1.70 7.42
CA ARG A 67 9.58 -1.37 6.02
C ARG A 67 9.93 0.09 5.68
N LEU A 68 9.58 1.04 6.54
CA LEU A 68 9.92 2.46 6.35
C LEU A 68 11.44 2.71 6.35
N ILE A 69 12.21 2.00 7.19
CA ILE A 69 13.68 2.09 7.17
C ILE A 69 14.25 1.56 5.85
N ARG A 70 13.79 0.39 5.41
CA ARG A 70 14.23 -0.22 4.15
C ARG A 70 13.92 0.67 2.94
N ALA A 71 12.74 1.27 2.93
CA ALA A 71 12.32 2.24 1.92
C ALA A 71 13.03 3.60 2.04
N LYS A 72 13.89 3.81 3.04
CA LYS A 72 14.60 5.06 3.35
C LYS A 72 13.70 6.25 3.69
N GLU A 73 12.45 5.99 4.10
CA GLU A 73 11.48 7.01 4.53
C GLU A 73 11.79 7.59 5.91
N ILE A 74 12.48 6.80 6.75
CA ILE A 74 12.97 7.19 8.07
C ILE A 74 14.36 6.62 8.32
N ALA A 75 15.14 7.28 9.17
CA ALA A 75 16.44 6.77 9.60
C ALA A 75 16.28 5.61 10.60
N ALA A 76 17.19 4.64 10.52
CA ALA A 76 17.38 3.66 11.58
C ALA A 76 18.08 4.32 12.77
N VAL A 77 17.29 4.82 13.73
CA VAL A 77 17.84 5.33 15.00
C VAL A 77 17.98 4.17 15.98
N LYS A 78 19.19 4.00 16.55
CA LYS A 78 19.49 3.00 17.57
C LYS A 78 18.64 3.17 18.82
#